data_AF-A0A6A5YRW6-F1
#
_entry.id   AF-A0A6A5YRW6-F1
#
_cell.length_a   1.000
_cell.length_b   1.000
_cell.length_c   1.000
_cell.angle_alpha   90.00
_cell.angle_beta   90.00
_cell.angle_gamma   90.00
#
_symmetry.space_group_name_H-M   'P 1'
#
loop_
_entity.id
_entity.type
_entity.pdbx_description
1 polymer ?
#
loop_
_entity_poly.entity_id
_entity_poly.type
_entity_poly.pdbx_seq_one_letter_code
_entity_poly.pdbx_strand_id
1 'polypeptide(L)'
;MDWKWDREAREFVGVRPVSPPFTITDRERLKFDQNLAAARVEEAKNKADREHTGLYIDLQWRQDHFQKAQELRQQGKAFTYPKPWPVDLRNRCAEHPNLLEWYYTTDIAIRQALDSRLQELRSWMRTERENAELARLSDVEEARKLDDGKGCDALVLEKMLDVMGKKLYLEIEEMTFKRSFPALRNKASKDEKAVTELGLNLWTLVNQHPELWERYRVLQDTECEAFPHRVPDRSFNALDGSSQAPQKNLPWKQEKWNGMDIDASGKPIVW
;
A
#
# COMPACT_ATOMS: atom_id res chain seq x y z
N MET A 1 -23.72 14.76 -59.85
CA MET A 1 -22.77 15.66 -59.16
C MET A 1 -23.16 17.06 -59.56
N ASP A 2 -23.64 17.85 -58.62
CA ASP A 2 -24.09 19.21 -58.90
C ASP A 2 -22.87 20.13 -58.92
N TRP A 3 -22.68 20.83 -60.02
CA TRP A 3 -21.62 21.80 -60.21
C TRP A 3 -22.22 23.20 -60.04
N LYS A 4 -21.58 24.05 -59.24
CA LYS A 4 -22.00 25.44 -59.07
C LYS A 4 -20.93 26.35 -59.63
N TRP A 5 -21.35 27.36 -60.39
CA TRP A 5 -20.46 28.40 -60.85
C TRP A 5 -20.09 29.32 -59.68
N ASP A 6 -18.81 29.35 -59.32
CA ASP A 6 -18.27 30.28 -58.35
C ASP A 6 -17.91 31.59 -59.08
N ARG A 7 -18.60 32.68 -58.72
CA ARG A 7 -18.40 33.98 -59.38
C ARG A 7 -17.09 34.65 -58.98
N GLU A 8 -16.54 34.34 -57.82
CA GLU A 8 -15.30 34.94 -57.33
C GLU A 8 -14.08 34.21 -57.93
N ALA A 9 -14.12 32.88 -57.96
CA ALA A 9 -13.07 32.07 -58.57
C ALA A 9 -13.18 31.94 -60.11
N ARG A 10 -14.34 32.30 -60.68
CA ARG A 10 -14.67 32.16 -62.13
C ARG A 10 -14.48 30.74 -62.66
N GLU A 11 -14.85 29.73 -61.87
CA GLU A 11 -14.80 28.33 -62.27
C GLU A 11 -16.01 27.54 -61.76
N PHE A 12 -16.25 26.37 -62.35
CA PHE A 12 -17.25 25.42 -61.85
C PHE A 12 -16.64 24.59 -60.72
N VAL A 13 -17.15 24.77 -59.51
CA VAL A 13 -16.73 24.02 -58.34
C VAL A 13 -17.76 22.93 -58.05
N GLY A 14 -17.30 21.71 -57.79
CA GLY A 14 -18.17 20.63 -57.37
C GLY A 14 -18.79 20.96 -56.01
N VAL A 15 -20.13 20.97 -55.93
CA VAL A 15 -20.82 21.17 -54.65
C VAL A 15 -20.59 19.91 -53.83
N ARG A 16 -19.76 19.99 -52.79
CA ARG A 16 -19.67 18.89 -51.82
C ARG A 16 -21.06 18.71 -51.21
N PRO A 17 -21.63 17.50 -51.22
CA PRO A 17 -22.87 17.27 -50.51
C PRO A 17 -22.67 17.65 -49.04
N VAL A 18 -23.51 18.54 -48.53
CA VAL A 18 -23.52 18.88 -47.10
C VAL A 18 -23.81 17.57 -46.37
N SER A 19 -22.80 17.03 -45.68
CA SER A 19 -23.00 15.83 -44.88
C SER A 19 -24.12 16.12 -43.87
N PRO A 20 -25.13 15.25 -43.74
CA PRO A 20 -26.17 15.47 -42.75
C PRO A 20 -25.53 15.61 -41.37
N PRO A 21 -26.06 16.47 -40.48
CA PRO A 21 -25.53 16.60 -39.13
C PRO A 21 -25.50 15.22 -38.47
N PHE A 22 -24.35 14.85 -37.93
CA PHE A 22 -24.15 13.57 -37.27
C PHE A 22 -24.96 13.58 -35.95
N THR A 23 -26.23 13.20 -36.01
CA THR A 23 -27.11 13.12 -34.85
C THR A 23 -26.87 11.79 -34.14
N ILE A 24 -25.91 11.77 -33.22
CA ILE A 24 -25.79 10.68 -32.24
C ILE A 24 -27.01 10.78 -31.33
N THR A 25 -27.83 9.72 -31.27
CA THR A 25 -28.96 9.66 -30.35
C THR A 25 -28.46 9.66 -28.90
N ASP A 26 -29.25 10.15 -27.95
CA ASP A 26 -28.87 10.14 -26.52
C ASP A 26 -28.52 8.73 -26.03
N ARG A 27 -29.14 7.70 -26.62
CA ARG A 27 -28.84 6.28 -26.35
C ARG A 27 -27.46 5.85 -26.85
N GLU A 28 -27.01 6.36 -27.99
CA GLU A 28 -25.67 6.08 -28.55
C GLU A 28 -24.59 6.86 -27.79
N ARG A 29 -24.89 8.10 -27.36
CA ARG A 29 -24.00 8.85 -26.45
C ARG A 29 -23.83 8.12 -25.13
N LEU A 30 -24.93 7.69 -24.51
CA LEU A 30 -24.91 6.93 -23.26
C LEU A 30 -24.10 5.64 -23.39
N LYS A 31 -24.26 4.90 -24.50
CA LYS A 31 -23.45 3.69 -24.77
C LYS A 31 -21.97 4.01 -24.98
N PHE A 32 -21.65 5.09 -25.67
CA PHE A 32 -20.27 5.53 -25.87
C PHE A 32 -19.62 5.89 -24.52
N ASP A 33 -20.31 6.66 -23.69
CA ASP A 33 -19.82 7.05 -22.36
C ASP A 33 -19.64 5.83 -21.44
N GLN A 34 -20.58 4.88 -21.47
CA GLN A 34 -20.46 3.61 -20.75
C GLN A 34 -19.26 2.78 -21.21
N ASN A 35 -19.05 2.67 -22.52
CA ASN A 35 -17.91 1.94 -23.09
C ASN A 35 -16.58 2.63 -22.77
N LEU A 36 -16.53 3.97 -22.82
CA LEU A 36 -15.35 4.75 -22.45
C LEU A 36 -15.04 4.60 -20.96
N ALA A 37 -16.06 4.64 -20.10
CA ALA A 37 -15.91 4.40 -18.67
C ALA A 37 -15.38 2.98 -18.40
N ALA A 38 -15.94 1.96 -19.06
CA ALA A 38 -15.49 0.57 -18.95
C ALA A 38 -14.02 0.41 -19.40
N ALA A 39 -13.65 1.00 -20.54
CA ALA A 39 -12.28 0.96 -21.06
C ALA A 39 -11.26 1.62 -20.11
N ARG A 40 -11.63 2.77 -19.50
CA ARG A 40 -10.78 3.43 -18.50
C ARG A 40 -10.59 2.60 -17.23
N VAL A 41 -11.65 1.91 -16.79
CA VAL A 41 -11.56 0.98 -15.64
C VAL A 41 -10.66 -0.20 -15.96
N GLU A 42 -10.76 -0.76 -17.17
CA GLU A 42 -9.91 -1.88 -17.61
C GLU A 42 -8.43 -1.47 -17.75
N GLU A 43 -8.16 -0.29 -18.31
CA GLU A 43 -6.80 0.26 -18.38
C GLU A 43 -6.20 0.48 -16.98
N ALA A 44 -6.98 1.04 -16.05
CA ALA A 44 -6.55 1.24 -14.67
C ALA A 44 -6.22 -0.10 -13.97
N LYS A 45 -7.05 -1.14 -14.16
CA LYS A 45 -6.79 -2.49 -13.63
C LYS A 45 -5.51 -3.08 -14.21
N ASN A 46 -5.35 -3.05 -15.53
CA ASN A 46 -4.15 -3.57 -16.20
C ASN A 46 -2.88 -2.86 -15.73
N LYS A 47 -2.94 -1.55 -15.45
CA LYS A 47 -1.81 -0.81 -14.91
C LYS A 47 -1.47 -1.26 -13.48
N ALA A 48 -2.48 -1.40 -12.62
CA ALA A 48 -2.30 -1.87 -11.25
C ALA A 48 -1.74 -3.30 -11.20
N ASP A 49 -2.22 -4.20 -12.06
CA ASP A 49 -1.73 -5.58 -12.15
C ASP A 49 -0.26 -5.63 -12.58
N ARG A 50 0.12 -4.82 -13.58
CA ARG A 50 1.53 -4.72 -14.01
C ARG A 50 2.44 -4.17 -12.92
N GLU A 51 1.97 -3.17 -12.18
CA GLU A 51 2.71 -2.60 -11.05
C GLU A 51 2.91 -3.65 -9.95
N HIS A 52 1.86 -4.36 -9.56
CA HIS A 52 1.93 -5.46 -8.62
C HIS A 52 2.93 -6.55 -9.08
N THR A 53 2.85 -6.99 -10.34
CA THR A 53 3.79 -7.99 -10.88
C THR A 53 5.23 -7.49 -10.85
N GLY A 54 5.48 -6.23 -11.18
CA GLY A 54 6.82 -5.63 -11.11
C GLY A 54 7.39 -5.66 -9.69
N LEU A 55 6.59 -5.21 -8.71
CA LEU A 55 6.97 -5.21 -7.30
C LEU A 55 7.23 -6.63 -6.76
N TYR A 56 6.40 -7.59 -7.18
CA TYR A 56 6.58 -9.00 -6.83
C TYR A 56 7.90 -9.57 -7.37
N ILE A 57 8.24 -9.30 -8.63
CA ILE A 57 9.49 -9.74 -9.26
C ILE A 57 10.70 -9.15 -8.52
N ASP A 58 10.65 -7.86 -8.17
CA ASP A 58 11.72 -7.20 -7.43
C ASP A 58 11.91 -7.80 -6.02
N LEU A 59 10.83 -8.20 -5.34
CA LEU A 59 10.90 -8.90 -4.05
C LEU A 59 11.51 -10.28 -4.18
N GLN A 60 11.10 -11.03 -5.19
CA GLN A 60 11.66 -12.34 -5.46
C GLN A 60 13.16 -12.23 -5.72
N TRP A 61 13.59 -11.28 -6.56
CA TRP A 61 15.00 -11.00 -6.80
C TRP A 61 15.76 -10.68 -5.51
N ARG A 62 15.18 -9.86 -4.63
CA ARG A 62 15.79 -9.50 -3.33
C ARG A 62 15.96 -10.73 -2.44
N GLN A 63 14.93 -11.58 -2.36
CA GLN A 63 14.96 -12.80 -1.57
C GLN A 63 16.02 -13.77 -2.10
N ASP A 64 16.08 -13.98 -3.41
CA ASP A 64 17.07 -14.84 -4.06
C ASP A 64 18.49 -14.32 -3.81
N HIS A 65 18.70 -13.01 -3.90
CA HIS A 65 19.99 -12.39 -3.59
C HIS A 65 20.39 -12.53 -2.12
N PHE A 66 19.42 -12.45 -1.21
CA PHE A 66 19.68 -12.71 0.22
C PHE A 66 20.09 -14.17 0.46
N GLN A 67 19.36 -15.13 -0.11
CA GLN A 67 19.69 -16.55 -0.01
C GLN A 67 21.07 -16.86 -0.58
N LYS A 68 21.38 -16.34 -1.78
CA LYS A 68 22.69 -16.47 -2.39
C LYS A 68 23.81 -15.87 -1.53
N ALA A 69 23.57 -14.75 -0.86
CA ALA A 69 24.53 -14.18 0.07
C ALA A 69 24.80 -15.10 1.27
N GLN A 70 23.77 -15.76 1.80
CA GLN A 70 23.93 -16.77 2.87
C GLN A 70 24.73 -17.99 2.40
N GLU A 71 24.46 -18.49 1.19
CA GLU A 71 25.23 -19.61 0.61
C GLU A 71 26.71 -19.25 0.41
N LEU A 72 26.98 -18.05 -0.11
CA LEU A 72 28.34 -17.54 -0.29
C LEU A 72 29.04 -17.37 1.06
N ARG A 73 28.33 -16.89 2.09
CA ARG A 73 28.83 -16.81 3.48
C ARG A 73 29.26 -18.18 3.98
N GLN A 74 28.42 -19.20 3.84
CA GLN A 74 28.73 -20.57 4.29
C GLN A 74 29.95 -21.16 3.56
N GLN A 75 30.13 -20.81 2.28
CA GLN A 75 31.29 -21.21 1.49
C GLN A 75 32.54 -20.36 1.79
N GLY A 76 32.47 -19.40 2.72
CA GLY A 76 33.55 -18.47 3.04
C GLY A 76 33.94 -17.61 1.85
N LYS A 77 33.04 -17.37 0.89
CA LYS A 77 33.25 -16.52 -0.29
C LYS A 77 32.83 -15.09 0.01
N ALA A 78 33.31 -14.14 -0.79
CA ALA A 78 32.87 -12.77 -0.69
C ALA A 78 31.38 -12.64 -1.05
N PHE A 79 30.61 -11.91 -0.25
CA PHE A 79 29.20 -11.62 -0.49
C PHE A 79 28.87 -10.18 -0.08
N THR A 80 27.65 -9.75 -0.42
CA THR A 80 27.07 -8.50 0.06
C THR A 80 25.57 -8.72 0.24
N TYR A 81 24.99 -8.11 1.26
CA TYR A 81 23.55 -8.14 1.47
C TYR A 81 22.86 -7.03 0.67
N PRO A 82 21.61 -7.24 0.23
CA PRO A 82 20.83 -6.17 -0.39
C PRO A 82 20.69 -4.95 0.53
N LYS A 83 20.93 -3.76 -0.03
CA LYS A 83 20.60 -2.47 0.61
C LYS A 83 19.07 -2.33 0.76
N PRO A 84 18.58 -1.51 1.71
CA PRO A 84 17.15 -1.23 1.81
C PRO A 84 16.60 -0.68 0.49
N TRP A 85 15.34 -0.92 0.22
CA TRP A 85 14.72 -0.33 -0.97
C TRP A 85 14.64 1.20 -0.85
N PRO A 86 14.75 1.92 -1.97
CA PRO A 86 14.40 3.33 -2.01
C PRO A 86 12.98 3.54 -1.48
N VAL A 87 12.76 4.64 -0.77
CA VAL A 87 11.46 5.01 -0.18
C VAL A 87 10.36 5.01 -1.24
N ASP A 88 10.64 5.52 -2.44
CA ASP A 88 9.67 5.56 -3.55
C ASP A 88 9.18 4.19 -3.99
N LEU A 89 10.04 3.15 -3.90
CA LEU A 89 9.66 1.78 -4.22
C LEU A 89 8.78 1.20 -3.12
N ARG A 90 9.13 1.43 -1.85
CA ARG A 90 8.30 1.06 -0.69
C ARG A 90 6.93 1.76 -0.70
N ASN A 91 6.90 3.03 -1.05
CA ASN A 91 5.67 3.83 -1.18
C ASN A 91 4.74 3.32 -2.29
N ARG A 92 5.28 2.69 -3.35
CA ARG A 92 4.47 1.98 -4.35
C ARG A 92 3.93 0.66 -3.80
N CYS A 93 4.73 -0.06 -3.02
CA CYS A 93 4.27 -1.24 -2.29
C CYS A 93 3.20 -0.96 -1.23
N ALA A 94 3.06 0.27 -0.72
CA ALA A 94 2.00 0.62 0.23
C ALA A 94 0.57 0.36 -0.29
N GLU A 95 0.37 0.34 -1.61
CA GLU A 95 -0.91 -0.02 -2.24
C GLU A 95 -1.21 -1.54 -2.16
N HIS A 96 -0.18 -2.33 -1.87
CA HIS A 96 -0.16 -3.79 -1.85
C HIS A 96 0.37 -4.31 -0.49
N PRO A 97 -0.44 -4.27 0.59
CA PRO A 97 -0.01 -4.58 1.95
C PRO A 97 0.75 -5.91 2.09
N ASN A 98 0.30 -6.98 1.42
CA ASN A 98 0.98 -8.28 1.45
C ASN A 98 2.41 -8.24 0.89
N LEU A 99 2.64 -7.44 -0.17
CA LEU A 99 3.99 -7.28 -0.75
C LEU A 99 4.87 -6.44 0.18
N LEU A 100 4.29 -5.41 0.82
CA LEU A 100 5.01 -4.59 1.79
C LEU A 100 5.40 -5.40 3.03
N GLU A 101 4.51 -6.27 3.50
CA GLU A 101 4.79 -7.22 4.59
C GLU A 101 5.93 -8.17 4.22
N TRP A 102 5.91 -8.73 3.01
CA TRP A 102 6.99 -9.59 2.52
C TRP A 102 8.32 -8.82 2.49
N TYR A 103 8.32 -7.58 1.99
CA TYR A 103 9.50 -6.71 2.02
C TYR A 103 10.09 -6.59 3.43
N TYR A 104 9.27 -6.20 4.42
CA TYR A 104 9.74 -5.98 5.78
C TYR A 104 10.22 -7.27 6.45
N THR A 105 9.55 -8.39 6.19
CA THR A 105 9.95 -9.71 6.69
C THR A 105 11.34 -10.09 6.17
N THR A 106 11.57 -9.94 4.86
CA THR A 106 12.89 -10.19 4.26
C THR A 106 13.92 -9.19 4.77
N ASP A 107 13.55 -7.92 4.96
CA ASP A 107 14.49 -6.89 5.42
C ASP A 107 14.96 -7.09 6.86
N ILE A 108 14.07 -7.51 7.76
CA ILE A 108 14.39 -7.89 9.14
C ILE A 108 15.40 -9.04 9.15
N ALA A 109 15.17 -10.08 8.33
CA ALA A 109 16.10 -11.21 8.24
C ALA A 109 17.48 -10.78 7.73
N ILE A 110 17.54 -9.85 6.77
CA ILE A 110 18.80 -9.28 6.29
C ILE A 110 19.51 -8.51 7.41
N ARG A 111 18.79 -7.65 8.16
CA ARG A 111 19.36 -6.86 9.27
C ARG A 111 19.98 -7.78 10.33
N GLN A 112 19.24 -8.79 10.79
CA GLN A 112 19.73 -9.75 11.77
C GLN A 112 20.99 -10.49 11.30
N ALA A 113 21.01 -10.95 10.05
CA ALA A 113 22.17 -11.63 9.48
C ALA A 113 23.38 -10.72 9.32
N LEU A 114 23.16 -9.46 8.90
CA LEU A 114 24.19 -8.44 8.77
C LEU A 114 24.82 -8.12 10.13
N ASP A 115 24.00 -7.85 11.15
CA ASP A 115 24.46 -7.47 12.48
C ASP A 115 25.27 -8.59 13.14
N SER A 116 24.75 -9.82 13.08
CA SER A 116 25.46 -11.02 13.54
C SER A 116 26.84 -11.14 12.89
N ARG A 117 26.93 -10.95 11.57
CA ARG A 117 28.19 -11.07 10.84
C ARG A 117 29.15 -9.91 11.14
N LEU A 118 28.65 -8.69 11.23
CA LEU A 118 29.47 -7.53 11.60
C LEU A 118 30.05 -7.68 13.01
N GLN A 119 29.27 -8.23 13.96
CA GLN A 119 29.75 -8.51 15.31
C GLN A 119 30.85 -9.59 15.30
N GLU A 120 30.70 -10.65 14.50
CA GLU A 120 31.75 -11.65 14.27
C GLU A 120 33.02 -10.99 13.72
N LEU A 121 32.92 -10.20 12.65
CA LEU A 121 34.09 -9.55 12.04
C LEU A 121 34.74 -8.50 12.95
N ARG A 122 33.98 -7.85 13.83
CA ARG A 122 34.48 -6.82 14.75
C ARG A 122 35.26 -7.38 15.93
N SER A 123 34.97 -8.61 16.36
CA SER A 123 35.51 -9.21 17.59
C SER A 123 36.84 -9.97 17.43
N TRP A 124 37.33 -10.18 16.19
CA TRP A 124 38.51 -11.03 15.91
C TRP A 124 39.67 -10.21 15.32
N MET A 125 40.91 -10.72 15.44
CA MET A 125 42.05 -10.22 14.66
C MET A 125 41.79 -10.49 13.17
N ARG A 126 41.77 -9.43 12.35
CA ARG A 126 41.30 -9.49 10.96
C ARG A 126 42.43 -9.69 9.96
N THR A 127 42.21 -10.58 9.01
CA THR A 127 42.95 -10.68 7.76
C THR A 127 42.56 -9.55 6.80
N GLU A 128 43.38 -9.27 5.77
CA GLU A 128 43.01 -8.28 4.72
C GLU A 128 41.68 -8.61 4.03
N ARG A 129 41.39 -9.90 3.87
CA ARG A 129 40.14 -10.39 3.28
C ARG A 129 38.93 -10.03 4.14
N GLU A 130 39.04 -10.20 5.46
CA GLU A 130 37.99 -9.85 6.42
C GLU A 130 37.82 -8.33 6.53
N ASN A 131 38.90 -7.55 6.38
CA ASN A 131 38.80 -6.09 6.31
C ASN A 131 38.02 -5.64 5.07
N ALA A 132 38.24 -6.27 3.92
CA ALA A 132 37.47 -5.98 2.70
C ALA A 132 35.99 -6.41 2.82
N GLU A 133 35.71 -7.54 3.47
CA GLU A 133 34.33 -7.95 3.76
C GLU A 133 33.65 -6.95 4.70
N LEU A 134 34.33 -6.56 5.78
CA LEU A 134 33.81 -5.60 6.75
C LEU A 134 33.46 -4.27 6.09
N ALA A 135 34.31 -3.74 5.21
CA ALA A 135 34.02 -2.50 4.49
C ALA A 135 32.71 -2.60 3.70
N ARG A 136 32.54 -3.68 2.92
CA ARG A 136 31.33 -3.91 2.12
C ARG A 136 30.06 -4.07 2.97
N LEU A 137 30.16 -4.75 4.11
CA LEU A 137 29.03 -4.94 5.01
C LEU A 137 28.72 -3.65 5.79
N SER A 138 29.74 -2.87 6.16
CA SER A 138 29.57 -1.56 6.81
C SER A 138 28.87 -0.57 5.88
N ASP A 139 29.18 -0.57 4.57
CA ASP A 139 28.46 0.25 3.58
C ASP A 139 26.95 -0.07 3.52
N VAL A 140 26.58 -1.33 3.77
CA VAL A 140 25.17 -1.75 3.83
C VAL A 140 24.53 -1.34 5.17
N GLU A 141 25.25 -1.46 6.28
CA GLU A 141 24.81 -1.00 7.60
C GLU A 141 24.58 0.52 7.61
N GLU A 142 25.50 1.31 7.04
CA GLU A 142 25.39 2.76 6.94
C GLU A 142 24.19 3.17 6.08
N ALA A 143 23.96 2.50 4.96
CA ALA A 143 22.79 2.74 4.13
C ALA A 143 21.47 2.51 4.91
N ARG A 144 21.44 1.51 5.79
CA ARG A 144 20.28 1.21 6.65
C ARG A 144 20.10 2.24 7.77
N LYS A 145 21.19 2.62 8.45
CA LYS A 145 21.16 3.67 9.48
C LYS A 145 20.69 5.01 8.92
N LEU A 146 21.13 5.36 7.71
CA LEU A 146 20.69 6.57 7.03
C LEU A 146 19.21 6.52 6.68
N ASP A 147 18.70 5.34 6.32
CA ASP A 147 17.30 5.12 6.00
C ASP A 147 16.41 5.23 7.25
N ASP A 148 16.82 4.56 8.33
CA ASP A 148 16.14 4.60 9.63
C ASP A 148 16.12 6.04 10.19
N GLY A 149 17.24 6.75 10.10
CA GLY A 149 17.38 8.13 10.58
C GLY A 149 16.49 9.14 9.83
N LYS A 150 16.00 8.79 8.63
CA LYS A 150 15.06 9.62 7.86
C LYS A 150 13.59 9.33 8.20
N GLY A 151 13.31 8.32 9.03
CA GLY A 151 11.94 7.93 9.36
C GLY A 151 11.13 7.42 8.16
N CYS A 152 11.82 6.85 7.17
CA CYS A 152 11.19 6.44 5.91
C CYS A 152 10.12 5.36 6.10
N ASP A 153 10.32 4.45 7.04
CA ASP A 153 9.36 3.37 7.32
C ASP A 153 8.05 3.89 7.92
N ALA A 154 8.10 4.90 8.79
CA ALA A 154 6.90 5.54 9.33
C ALA A 154 6.04 6.14 8.22
N LEU A 155 6.66 6.85 7.27
CA LEU A 155 5.97 7.47 6.13
C LEU A 155 5.32 6.43 5.21
N VAL A 156 6.02 5.32 4.94
CA VAL A 156 5.50 4.23 4.11
C VAL A 156 4.33 3.54 4.79
N LEU A 157 4.46 3.22 6.08
CA LEU A 157 3.41 2.57 6.86
C LEU A 157 2.19 3.48 7.02
N GLU A 158 2.38 4.79 7.21
CA GLU A 158 1.29 5.76 7.23
C GLU A 158 0.48 5.73 5.92
N LYS A 159 1.17 5.76 4.78
CA LYS A 159 0.53 5.67 3.47
C LYS A 159 -0.23 4.35 3.30
N MET A 160 0.32 3.24 3.79
CA MET A 160 -0.38 1.95 3.75
C MET A 160 -1.67 2.00 4.60
N LEU A 161 -1.63 2.59 5.80
CA LEU A 161 -2.82 2.78 6.64
C LEU A 161 -3.88 3.62 5.92
N ASP A 162 -3.49 4.67 5.18
CA ASP A 162 -4.41 5.46 4.35
C ASP A 162 -5.11 4.64 3.27
N VAL A 163 -4.35 3.81 2.57
CA VAL A 163 -4.89 2.96 1.51
C VAL A 163 -5.88 1.95 2.10
N MET A 164 -5.53 1.32 3.22
CA MET A 164 -6.40 0.36 3.89
C MET A 164 -7.67 1.02 4.42
N GLY A 165 -7.57 2.21 5.01
CA GLY A 165 -8.75 2.96 5.46
C GLY A 165 -9.72 3.28 4.34
N LYS A 166 -9.20 3.70 3.17
CA LYS A 166 -10.03 3.93 1.97
C LYS A 166 -10.69 2.64 1.48
N LYS A 167 -9.95 1.53 1.43
CA LYS A 167 -10.50 0.21 1.03
C LYS A 167 -11.61 -0.25 1.97
N LEU A 168 -11.39 -0.15 3.28
CA LEU A 168 -12.38 -0.50 4.31
C LEU A 168 -13.65 0.35 4.16
N TYR A 169 -13.50 1.66 4.02
CA TYR A 169 -14.63 2.58 3.88
C TYR A 169 -15.49 2.25 2.63
N LEU A 170 -14.84 1.98 1.49
CA LEU A 170 -15.55 1.57 0.26
C LEU A 170 -16.30 0.23 0.44
N GLU A 171 -15.71 -0.74 1.16
CA GLU A 171 -16.39 -2.02 1.42
C GLU A 171 -17.62 -1.83 2.32
N ILE A 172 -17.53 -0.94 3.32
CA ILE A 172 -18.65 -0.58 4.19
C ILE A 172 -19.78 0.09 3.37
N GLU A 173 -19.44 1.03 2.49
CA GLU A 173 -20.42 1.67 1.59
C GLU A 173 -21.10 0.65 0.66
N GLU A 174 -20.32 -0.27 0.09
CA GLU A 174 -20.88 -1.31 -0.78
C GLU A 174 -21.82 -2.25 -0.01
N MET A 175 -21.45 -2.65 1.21
CA MET A 175 -22.28 -3.46 2.10
C MET A 175 -23.58 -2.76 2.49
N THR A 176 -23.51 -1.49 2.90
CA THR A 176 -24.70 -0.70 3.28
C THR A 176 -25.63 -0.50 2.10
N PHE A 177 -25.09 -0.27 0.90
CA PHE A 177 -25.86 -0.22 -0.34
C PHE A 177 -26.54 -1.57 -0.62
N LYS A 178 -25.81 -2.69 -0.58
CA LYS A 178 -26.38 -4.04 -0.79
C LYS A 178 -27.46 -4.39 0.23
N ARG A 179 -27.33 -3.98 1.50
CA ARG A 179 -28.36 -4.16 2.54
C ARG A 179 -29.64 -3.38 2.23
N SER A 180 -29.51 -2.21 1.63
CA SER A 180 -30.64 -1.36 1.23
C SER A 180 -31.41 -1.92 0.03
N PHE A 181 -30.81 -2.84 -0.74
CA PHE A 181 -31.43 -3.47 -1.91
C PHE A 181 -31.34 -5.01 -1.86
N PRO A 182 -32.28 -5.69 -1.17
CA PRO A 182 -32.24 -7.14 -0.91
C PRO A 182 -32.16 -8.03 -2.16
N ALA A 183 -32.63 -7.54 -3.32
CA ALA A 183 -32.56 -8.26 -4.59
C ALA A 183 -31.12 -8.47 -5.10
N LEU A 184 -30.15 -7.67 -4.63
CA LEU A 184 -28.73 -7.76 -5.00
C LEU A 184 -27.92 -8.64 -4.03
N ARG A 185 -28.55 -9.17 -2.98
CA ARG A 185 -27.90 -9.90 -1.87
C ARG A 185 -27.23 -11.22 -2.31
N ASN A 186 -27.72 -11.85 -3.38
CA ASN A 186 -27.27 -13.19 -3.80
C ASN A 186 -25.99 -13.21 -4.67
N LYS A 187 -25.36 -12.06 -4.96
CA LYS A 187 -24.08 -12.00 -5.70
C LYS A 187 -22.84 -11.82 -4.82
N ALA A 188 -22.99 -11.75 -3.50
CA ALA A 188 -21.96 -11.20 -2.61
C ALA A 188 -21.10 -12.23 -1.83
N SER A 189 -20.93 -13.49 -2.26
CA SER A 189 -20.25 -14.50 -1.42
C SER A 189 -18.98 -15.16 -1.98
N LYS A 190 -18.19 -14.49 -2.83
CA LYS A 190 -16.86 -15.02 -3.22
C LYS A 190 -15.67 -14.06 -3.11
N ASP A 191 -15.92 -12.76 -2.97
CA ASP A 191 -14.86 -11.73 -2.95
C ASP A 191 -14.67 -11.05 -1.58
N GLU A 192 -15.10 -11.69 -0.48
CA GLU A 192 -14.89 -11.22 0.91
C GLU A 192 -13.44 -11.41 1.40
N LYS A 193 -12.45 -11.03 0.57
CA LYS A 193 -11.02 -11.20 0.87
C LYS A 193 -10.23 -9.89 0.99
N ALA A 194 -10.84 -8.75 0.66
CA ALA A 194 -10.06 -7.53 0.42
C ALA A 194 -9.56 -6.83 1.70
N VAL A 195 -10.29 -6.91 2.82
CA VAL A 195 -9.92 -6.21 4.07
C VAL A 195 -9.22 -7.13 5.09
N THR A 196 -9.29 -8.45 4.91
CA THR A 196 -8.48 -9.44 5.67
C THR A 196 -6.96 -9.33 5.46
N GLU A 197 -6.48 -8.35 4.69
CA GLU A 197 -5.06 -8.05 4.46
C GLU A 197 -4.39 -7.26 5.61
N LEU A 198 -5.09 -7.00 6.72
CA LEU A 198 -4.45 -6.66 7.99
C LEU A 198 -3.75 -7.90 8.55
N GLY A 199 -2.71 -8.35 7.85
CA GLY A 199 -1.88 -9.48 8.26
C GLY A 199 -1.34 -9.27 9.68
N LEU A 200 -1.22 -10.36 10.42
CA LEU A 200 -0.69 -10.37 11.80
C LEU A 200 0.65 -9.65 11.93
N ASN A 201 1.45 -9.59 10.85
CA ASN A 201 2.79 -9.00 10.90
C ASN A 201 2.80 -7.48 10.68
N LEU A 202 1.76 -6.89 10.07
CA LEU A 202 1.64 -5.43 9.94
C LEU A 202 1.39 -4.78 11.31
N TRP A 203 0.68 -5.47 12.21
CA TRP A 203 0.55 -5.05 13.62
C TRP A 203 1.92 -4.91 14.29
N THR A 204 2.79 -5.91 14.14
CA THR A 204 4.14 -5.89 14.72
C THR A 204 4.98 -4.74 14.18
N LEU A 205 4.86 -4.44 12.88
CA LEU A 205 5.58 -3.34 12.23
C LEU A 205 5.06 -1.97 12.68
N VAL A 206 3.73 -1.79 12.72
CA VAL A 206 3.12 -0.54 13.19
C VAL A 206 3.43 -0.28 14.67
N ASN A 207 3.48 -1.32 15.51
CA ASN A 207 3.83 -1.17 16.92
C ASN A 207 5.27 -0.70 17.18
N GLN A 208 6.16 -0.83 16.20
CA GLN A 208 7.50 -0.24 16.27
C GLN A 208 7.48 1.28 16.06
N HIS A 209 6.33 1.83 15.62
CA HIS A 209 6.09 3.24 15.33
C HIS A 209 4.93 3.77 16.19
N PRO A 210 5.19 4.24 17.43
CA PRO A 210 4.15 4.70 18.35
C PRO A 210 3.22 5.77 17.77
N GLU A 211 3.73 6.59 16.84
CA GLU A 211 2.97 7.63 16.13
C GLU A 211 1.87 7.08 15.20
N LEU A 212 1.96 5.82 14.78
CA LEU A 212 1.00 5.18 13.87
C LEU A 212 -0.02 4.29 14.60
N TRP A 213 0.23 3.99 15.86
CA TRP A 213 -0.53 3.02 16.64
C TRP A 213 -2.02 3.37 16.77
N GLU A 214 -2.33 4.61 17.13
CA GLU A 214 -3.72 5.03 17.31
C GLU A 214 -4.50 4.97 15.99
N ARG A 215 -3.84 5.31 14.89
CA ARG A 215 -4.45 5.25 13.55
C ARG A 215 -4.77 3.82 13.13
N TYR A 216 -3.87 2.89 13.41
CA TYR A 216 -4.12 1.46 13.19
C TYR A 216 -5.25 0.94 14.08
N ARG A 217 -5.28 1.32 15.36
CA ARG A 217 -6.36 0.93 16.28
C ARG A 217 -7.72 1.38 15.75
N VAL A 218 -7.86 2.65 15.36
CA VAL A 218 -9.13 3.19 14.84
C VAL A 218 -9.59 2.40 13.60
N LEU A 219 -8.68 2.06 12.69
CA LEU A 219 -8.99 1.24 11.52
C LEU A 219 -9.47 -0.16 11.93
N GLN A 220 -8.80 -0.79 12.89
CA GLN A 220 -9.16 -2.11 13.38
C GLN A 220 -10.51 -2.11 14.10
N ASP A 221 -10.79 -1.11 14.92
CA ASP A 221 -12.09 -0.98 15.60
C ASP A 221 -13.21 -0.76 14.58
N THR A 222 -12.97 0.08 13.57
CA THR A 222 -13.92 0.31 12.46
C THR A 222 -14.20 -0.98 11.68
N GLU A 223 -13.18 -1.79 11.39
CA GLU A 223 -13.34 -3.09 10.76
C GLU A 223 -14.15 -4.05 11.64
N CYS A 224 -13.84 -4.15 12.93
CA CYS A 224 -14.54 -5.02 13.86
C CYS A 224 -16.03 -4.66 13.97
N GLU A 225 -16.37 -3.37 14.00
CA GLU A 225 -17.74 -2.89 14.05
C GLU A 225 -18.51 -3.21 12.76
N ALA A 226 -17.89 -3.02 11.59
CA ALA A 226 -18.53 -3.28 10.30
C ALA A 226 -18.62 -4.78 9.96
N PHE A 227 -17.61 -5.56 10.34
CA PHE A 227 -17.45 -6.98 9.99
C PHE A 227 -17.15 -7.85 11.23
N PRO A 228 -18.09 -7.98 12.18
CA PRO A 228 -17.86 -8.71 13.43
C PRO A 228 -17.59 -10.21 13.26
N HIS A 229 -17.87 -10.76 12.07
CA HIS A 229 -17.57 -12.15 11.71
C HIS A 229 -16.14 -12.36 11.18
N ARG A 230 -15.39 -11.29 10.89
CA ARG A 230 -14.00 -11.32 10.41
C ARG A 230 -12.98 -11.08 11.51
N VAL A 231 -13.42 -10.89 12.76
CA VAL A 231 -12.55 -10.59 13.90
C VAL A 231 -11.54 -11.74 14.06
N PRO A 232 -10.22 -11.48 13.93
CA PRO A 232 -9.23 -12.48 14.25
C PRO A 232 -9.37 -12.86 15.72
N ASP A 233 -9.30 -14.15 16.00
CA ASP A 233 -9.38 -14.71 17.35
C ASP A 233 -8.36 -14.01 18.26
N ARG A 234 -8.84 -13.14 19.16
CA ARG A 234 -8.00 -12.27 20.03
C ARG A 234 -7.26 -13.04 21.12
N SER A 235 -7.31 -14.37 21.10
CA SER A 235 -6.67 -15.27 22.06
C SER A 235 -5.13 -15.28 21.99
N PHE A 236 -4.50 -14.54 21.07
CA PHE A 236 -3.04 -14.49 20.94
C PHE A 236 -2.32 -13.31 21.62
N ASN A 237 -3.03 -12.40 22.29
CA ASN A 237 -2.41 -11.29 23.06
C ASN A 237 -1.98 -11.66 24.49
N ALA A 238 -1.93 -12.96 24.81
CA ALA A 238 -1.40 -13.46 26.08
C ALA A 238 -0.03 -14.13 25.88
N LEU A 239 0.95 -13.38 25.36
CA LEU A 239 2.36 -13.69 25.53
C LEU A 239 3.05 -12.41 25.99
N ASP A 240 3.22 -12.32 27.31
CA ASP A 240 4.15 -11.49 28.10
C ASP A 240 4.39 -10.05 27.62
N GLY A 241 3.91 -9.02 28.32
CA GLY A 241 4.32 -8.72 29.68
C GLY A 241 5.23 -7.50 29.66
N SER A 242 4.71 -6.36 30.13
CA SER A 242 5.41 -5.08 30.35
C SER A 242 5.90 -4.30 29.11
N SER A 243 5.02 -3.46 28.57
CA SER A 243 5.41 -2.10 28.21
C SER A 243 4.21 -1.19 28.35
N GLN A 244 4.25 -0.40 29.42
CA GLN A 244 3.36 0.73 29.60
C GLN A 244 3.45 1.59 28.34
N ALA A 245 2.33 1.76 27.64
CA ALA A 245 2.19 2.86 26.70
C ALA A 245 2.60 4.14 27.45
N PRO A 246 3.54 4.95 26.94
CA PRO A 246 3.84 6.21 27.57
C PRO A 246 2.57 7.06 27.47
N GLN A 247 1.89 7.26 28.61
CA GLN A 247 0.90 8.32 28.77
C GLN A 247 1.63 9.66 28.63
N LYS A 248 1.94 10.06 27.40
CA LYS A 248 2.26 11.44 27.08
C LYS A 248 0.94 12.14 26.83
N ASN A 249 0.51 12.89 27.85
CA ASN A 249 -0.42 14.00 27.70
C ASN A 249 0.09 14.91 26.58
N LEU A 250 -0.40 14.70 25.36
CA LEU A 250 -0.27 15.66 24.28
C LEU A 250 -1.52 16.54 24.31
N PRO A 251 -1.35 17.86 24.49
CA PRO A 251 -2.48 18.75 24.57
C PRO A 251 -2.88 19.20 23.15
N TRP A 252 -4.18 19.44 22.96
CA TRP A 252 -4.82 20.18 21.87
C TRP A 252 -4.96 19.49 20.49
N LYS A 253 -6.17 19.06 20.16
CA LYS A 253 -7.07 19.75 19.20
C LYS A 253 -8.47 19.11 19.25
N GLN A 254 -9.41 19.80 19.89
CA GLN A 254 -10.83 19.56 19.70
C GLN A 254 -11.19 19.97 18.26
N GLU A 255 -11.22 19.02 17.33
CA GLU A 255 -11.95 19.20 16.08
C GLU A 255 -13.36 18.67 16.28
N LYS A 256 -14.33 19.59 16.18
CA LYS A 256 -15.76 19.31 16.27
C LYS A 256 -16.17 18.38 15.15
N TRP A 257 -16.55 17.14 15.50
CA TRP A 257 -17.44 16.33 14.66
C TRP A 257 -18.88 16.52 15.14
N ASN A 258 -19.75 17.03 14.27
CA ASN A 258 -21.21 17.03 14.39
C ASN A 258 -21.85 17.70 15.62
N GLY A 259 -21.27 18.77 16.16
CA GLY A 259 -21.99 19.69 17.05
C GLY A 259 -22.47 19.12 18.39
N MET A 260 -21.94 17.97 18.82
CA MET A 260 -22.16 17.41 20.16
C MET A 260 -20.86 17.50 20.95
N ASP A 261 -20.94 18.09 22.14
CA ASP A 261 -19.82 18.06 23.09
C ASP A 261 -19.71 16.65 23.67
N ILE A 262 -18.49 16.11 23.72
CA ILE A 262 -18.20 14.77 24.24
C ILE A 262 -17.20 14.94 25.38
N ASP A 263 -17.43 14.28 26.52
CA ASP A 263 -16.51 14.36 27.66
C ASP A 263 -15.23 13.52 27.46
N ALA A 264 -14.29 13.63 28.39
CA ALA A 264 -13.02 12.89 28.37
C ALA A 264 -13.19 11.36 28.44
N SER A 265 -14.41 10.85 28.64
CA SER A 265 -14.76 9.43 28.63
C SER A 265 -15.45 8.98 27.33
N GLY A 266 -15.59 9.87 26.34
CA GLY A 266 -16.21 9.55 25.05
C GLY A 266 -17.74 9.54 25.08
N LYS A 267 -18.39 10.08 26.13
CA LYS A 267 -19.85 10.14 26.22
C LYS A 267 -20.40 11.49 25.79
N PRO A 268 -21.54 11.54 25.08
CA PRO A 268 -22.17 12.80 24.71
C PRO A 268 -22.63 13.56 25.95
N ILE A 269 -22.25 14.81 26.06
CA ILE A 269 -22.70 15.74 27.09
C ILE A 269 -24.07 16.25 26.66
N VAL A 270 -25.12 15.78 27.35
CA VAL A 270 -26.48 16.31 27.20
C VAL A 270 -26.62 17.45 28.20
N TRP A 271 -26.83 18.67 27.71
CA TRP A 271 -27.18 19.84 28.54
C TRP A 271 -28.63 19.77 29.00
#